data_AF-A0A9E3GNM3-F1
#
_entry.id   AF-A0A9E3GNM3-F1
#
_cell.length_a   1.000
_cell.length_b   1.000
_cell.length_c   1.000
_cell.angle_alpha   90.00
_cell.angle_beta   90.00
_cell.angle_gamma   90.00
#
_symmetry.space_group_name_H-M   'P 1'
#
loop_
_entity.id
_entity.type
_entity.pdbx_description
1 polymer ?
#
loop_
_entity_poly.entity_id
_entity_poly.type
_entity_poly.pdbx_seq_one_letter_code
_entity_poly.pdbx_strand_id
1 'polypeptide(L)'
;MPRRTLAVSAVAAVAATLVATNGTAVAEQVPCPGPTEQMLFTSDYIDTERAGGEPIVTTHPDGGLLWGSHAGTTHFYTPAAADGTTSAFVENYEGQTYQYRSEDGGIRWDFVPRTPISTVDPTSGLPNSGFSDPEFAIDKAGNVYISEINLANIAISRSSDAGRSYTLQSLAEITLTDRQWMEADEENVLWFVGNTFGGGSTSSGNAVTGSVGTHELYKSTDGGVTFSAPQPMGGQQSSDIEIDKTDGRLYELHSERDRLTLWIAPDAREQTPPEVGFLNRDGTTTAPNPEDPPVIAEHYNRKSSIGPTIDIDPWGNLYVVWDDDGTVADDGRVLREPGIHLAMSSDRGETWTEPVKLDRGEGTAFWPWIAAGEHGAVAVWLQHDGPVAGNEPQNARGDWYVMASQIERCETRAKGPKKPATTVWSPPSTPVRASHDSVHTGTICTGGTFCQARAIDRRLGDYFANAIDREGNVYISVSDTRQGGGVSLPLVIRQIAGPTVGDPYANDEIWGDALGYDDGATTDDATPAETCASGFAGALRSVGSFLGLASRC
;
A
#
# COMPACT_ATOMS: atom_id res chain seq x y z
N MET A 1 -50.90 29.83 -89.81
CA MET A 1 -51.25 29.35 -88.45
C MET A 1 -50.78 27.90 -88.32
N PRO A 2 -50.30 27.39 -87.17
CA PRO A 2 -50.34 27.98 -85.81
C PRO A 2 -48.95 28.17 -85.14
N ARG A 3 -49.01 28.89 -84.00
CA ARG A 3 -47.93 29.26 -83.05
C ARG A 3 -47.29 28.05 -82.36
N ARG A 4 -46.01 28.16 -81.97
CA ARG A 4 -45.48 27.54 -80.74
C ARG A 4 -44.43 28.42 -80.04
N THR A 5 -44.44 28.25 -78.73
CA THR A 5 -44.08 29.14 -77.63
C THR A 5 -42.60 29.07 -77.25
N LEU A 6 -42.05 30.16 -76.73
CA LEU A 6 -40.74 30.20 -76.08
C LEU A 6 -40.70 29.31 -74.83
N ALA A 7 -39.61 28.56 -74.67
CA ALA A 7 -39.20 27.96 -73.40
C ALA A 7 -37.83 28.55 -73.03
N VAL A 8 -37.81 29.32 -71.94
CA VAL A 8 -36.60 29.84 -71.29
C VAL A 8 -36.05 28.72 -70.42
N SER A 9 -34.80 28.31 -70.65
CA SER A 9 -34.08 27.39 -69.75
C SER A 9 -33.06 28.20 -68.95
N ALA A 10 -33.29 28.27 -67.64
CA ALA A 10 -32.37 28.86 -66.67
C ALA A 10 -31.18 27.92 -66.44
N VAL A 11 -29.96 28.44 -66.56
CA VAL A 11 -28.73 27.74 -66.17
C VAL A 11 -28.49 28.01 -64.68
N ALA A 12 -28.66 26.99 -63.84
CA ALA A 12 -28.25 27.03 -62.45
C ALA A 12 -26.75 26.74 -62.34
N ALA A 13 -25.97 27.70 -61.86
CA ALA A 13 -24.56 27.51 -61.53
C ALA A 13 -24.46 26.82 -60.15
N VAL A 14 -23.92 25.60 -60.12
CA VAL A 14 -23.56 24.91 -58.88
C VAL A 14 -22.18 25.39 -58.45
N ALA A 15 -22.11 26.18 -57.38
CA ALA A 15 -20.87 26.48 -56.69
C ALA A 15 -20.51 25.29 -55.79
N ALA A 16 -19.40 24.61 -56.11
CA ALA A 16 -18.84 23.58 -55.24
C ALA A 16 -18.06 24.25 -54.11
N THR A 17 -18.63 24.29 -52.92
CA THR A 17 -17.94 24.69 -51.69
C THR A 17 -17.02 23.53 -51.26
N LEU A 18 -15.71 23.71 -51.37
CA LEU A 18 -14.74 22.84 -50.72
C LEU A 18 -14.89 23.03 -49.19
N VAL A 19 -15.49 22.07 -48.51
CA VAL A 19 -15.38 21.96 -47.05
C VAL A 19 -14.01 21.36 -46.75
N ALA A 20 -13.08 22.19 -46.28
CA ALA A 20 -11.84 21.71 -45.69
C ALA A 20 -12.19 21.02 -44.36
N THR A 21 -12.28 19.70 -44.39
CA THR A 21 -12.26 18.89 -43.16
C THR A 21 -10.86 19.03 -42.56
N ASN A 22 -10.73 19.85 -41.51
CA ASN A 22 -9.58 19.80 -40.62
C ASN A 22 -9.60 18.44 -39.92
N GLY A 23 -9.01 17.42 -40.54
CA GLY A 23 -8.70 16.17 -39.86
C GLY A 23 -7.70 16.48 -38.77
N THR A 24 -8.14 16.56 -37.52
CA THR A 24 -7.25 16.43 -36.37
C THR A 24 -6.65 15.04 -36.45
N ALA A 25 -5.38 14.96 -36.83
CA ALA A 25 -4.61 13.73 -36.71
C ALA A 25 -4.65 13.34 -35.23
N VAL A 26 -5.46 12.32 -34.90
CA VAL A 26 -5.44 11.69 -33.59
C VAL A 26 -4.04 11.13 -33.44
N ALA A 27 -3.27 11.66 -32.49
CA ALA A 27 -1.95 11.12 -32.19
C ALA A 27 -2.13 9.63 -31.86
N GLU A 28 -1.42 8.79 -32.59
CA GLU A 28 -1.37 7.35 -32.34
C GLU A 28 -0.80 7.16 -30.93
N GLN A 29 -1.67 6.94 -29.94
CA GLN A 29 -1.28 6.60 -28.58
C GLN A 29 -0.63 5.22 -28.65
N VAL A 30 0.59 5.12 -28.12
CA VAL A 30 1.22 3.82 -27.92
C VAL A 30 0.36 3.08 -26.89
N PRO A 31 -0.19 1.89 -27.22
CA PRO A 31 -0.97 1.14 -26.25
C PRO A 31 -0.09 0.76 -25.06
N CYS A 32 -0.65 0.81 -23.85
CA CYS A 32 -0.08 0.21 -22.66
C CYS A 32 -0.73 -1.18 -22.51
N PRO A 33 -0.17 -2.23 -23.14
CA PRO A 33 -0.73 -3.57 -23.02
C PRO A 33 -0.63 -4.01 -21.55
N GLY A 34 -1.62 -4.73 -21.06
CA GLY A 34 -1.52 -5.34 -19.73
C GLY A 34 -0.58 -6.53 -19.73
N PRO A 35 -0.21 -7.02 -18.53
CA PRO A 35 0.68 -8.17 -18.39
C PRO A 35 0.09 -9.39 -19.12
N THR A 36 0.90 -10.05 -19.95
CA THR A 36 0.46 -11.24 -20.70
C THR A 36 0.80 -12.55 -20.00
N GLU A 37 1.73 -12.52 -19.05
CA GLU A 37 2.10 -13.63 -18.18
C GLU A 37 1.49 -13.44 -16.80
N GLN A 38 1.29 -14.55 -16.08
CA GLN A 38 0.76 -14.52 -14.72
C GLN A 38 1.90 -14.49 -13.71
N MET A 39 1.72 -13.75 -12.62
CA MET A 39 2.58 -13.87 -11.45
C MET A 39 2.45 -15.28 -10.86
N LEU A 40 3.58 -15.88 -10.49
CA LEU A 40 3.64 -17.17 -9.79
C LEU A 40 4.19 -16.97 -8.39
N PHE A 41 3.64 -17.71 -7.43
CA PHE A 41 3.91 -17.51 -6.01
C PHE A 41 4.36 -18.79 -5.32
N THR A 42 5.08 -18.61 -4.21
CA THR A 42 5.32 -19.63 -3.20
C THR A 42 5.01 -19.08 -1.81
N SER A 43 4.88 -19.96 -0.82
CA SER A 43 4.53 -19.57 0.54
C SER A 43 5.30 -20.38 1.57
N ASP A 44 5.78 -19.72 2.61
CA ASP A 44 6.54 -20.33 3.71
C ASP A 44 6.12 -19.68 5.04
N TYR A 45 6.09 -20.46 6.12
CA TYR A 45 5.95 -19.87 7.47
C TYR A 45 7.27 -19.21 7.86
N ILE A 46 7.22 -17.99 8.37
CA ILE A 46 8.42 -17.28 8.83
C ILE A 46 8.78 -17.66 10.27
N ASP A 47 7.78 -18.00 11.08
CA ASP A 47 7.89 -18.48 12.45
C ASP A 47 6.72 -19.43 12.74
N THR A 48 6.98 -20.52 13.45
CA THR A 48 5.96 -21.50 13.87
C THR A 48 5.83 -21.62 15.39
N GLU A 49 6.68 -20.89 16.13
CA GLU A 49 6.73 -20.82 17.57
C GLU A 49 6.09 -19.52 18.09
N ARG A 50 5.92 -18.51 17.23
CA ARG A 50 5.25 -17.25 17.55
C ARG A 50 3.97 -17.08 16.75
N ALA A 51 2.91 -16.63 17.43
CA ALA A 51 1.66 -16.27 16.77
C ALA A 51 1.84 -15.02 15.89
N GLY A 52 0.99 -14.84 14.89
CA GLY A 52 1.00 -13.64 14.07
C GLY A 52 -0.31 -13.41 13.34
N GLY A 53 -1.12 -12.50 13.88
CA GLY A 53 -2.25 -11.88 13.17
C GLY A 53 -1.95 -10.43 12.79
N GLU A 54 -2.84 -9.77 12.02
CA GLU A 54 -2.63 -8.40 11.50
C GLU A 54 -1.19 -8.15 11.01
N PRO A 55 -0.71 -8.89 10.00
CA PRO A 55 0.68 -8.87 9.66
C PRO A 55 0.95 -7.82 8.59
N ILE A 56 2.04 -7.09 8.76
CA ILE A 56 2.53 -6.09 7.80
C ILE A 56 3.92 -6.46 7.28
N VAL A 57 4.24 -6.03 6.06
CA VAL A 57 5.55 -6.18 5.45
C VAL A 57 5.93 -4.86 4.76
N THR A 58 7.20 -4.49 4.84
CA THR A 58 7.77 -3.41 4.03
C THR A 58 9.17 -3.79 3.57
N THR A 59 9.63 -3.17 2.48
CA THR A 59 10.99 -3.31 1.98
C THR A 59 11.79 -2.12 2.46
N HIS A 60 12.96 -2.32 3.04
CA HIS A 60 13.88 -1.24 3.37
C HIS A 60 14.72 -0.84 2.14
N PRO A 61 15.14 0.43 1.97
CA PRO A 61 15.96 0.88 0.82
C PRO A 61 17.22 0.04 0.55
N ASP A 62 17.81 -0.57 1.58
CA ASP A 62 18.96 -1.49 1.46
C ASP A 62 18.62 -2.87 0.85
N GLY A 63 17.35 -3.11 0.50
CA GLY A 63 16.84 -4.37 -0.05
C GLY A 63 16.43 -5.41 1.00
N GLY A 64 16.63 -5.13 2.29
CA GLY A 64 16.11 -5.98 3.36
C GLY A 64 14.59 -5.94 3.45
N LEU A 65 13.96 -7.06 3.81
CA LEU A 65 12.52 -7.10 4.09
C LEU A 65 12.29 -7.03 5.59
N LEU A 66 11.29 -6.28 6.00
CA LEU A 66 10.84 -6.11 7.37
C LEU A 66 9.42 -6.63 7.48
N TRP A 67 9.15 -7.41 8.51
CA TRP A 67 7.83 -7.99 8.75
C TRP A 67 7.44 -7.80 10.20
N GLY A 68 6.15 -7.52 10.45
CA GLY A 68 5.59 -7.32 11.78
C GLY A 68 4.28 -8.08 11.95
N SER A 69 3.97 -8.56 13.17
CA SER A 69 2.61 -8.99 13.53
C SER A 69 2.20 -8.70 14.95
N HIS A 70 0.89 -8.62 15.09
CA HIS A 70 0.20 -8.70 16.36
C HIS A 70 0.49 -10.05 17.05
N ALA A 71 1.12 -9.93 18.22
CA ALA A 71 1.49 -11.03 19.09
C ALA A 71 0.46 -11.31 20.20
N GLY A 72 -0.78 -10.84 20.09
CA GLY A 72 -1.56 -10.43 21.24
C GLY A 72 -2.76 -11.30 21.54
N THR A 73 -3.16 -11.27 22.81
CA THR A 73 -4.23 -12.12 23.36
C THR A 73 -5.60 -11.87 22.72
N THR A 74 -5.80 -10.74 22.04
CA THR A 74 -7.07 -10.39 21.37
C THR A 74 -7.26 -11.14 20.06
N HIS A 75 -6.28 -11.89 19.57
CA HIS A 75 -6.42 -12.82 18.44
C HIS A 75 -6.61 -14.28 18.89
N PHE A 76 -6.64 -14.53 20.20
CA PHE A 76 -6.74 -15.89 20.73
C PHE A 76 -8.16 -16.47 20.61
N TYR A 77 -8.38 -17.43 19.71
CA TYR A 77 -9.66 -18.10 19.53
C TYR A 77 -9.85 -19.24 20.55
N THR A 78 -10.41 -18.86 21.71
CA THR A 78 -10.62 -19.75 22.87
C THR A 78 -11.40 -21.05 22.60
N PRO A 79 -12.34 -21.17 21.63
CA PRO A 79 -13.01 -22.44 21.35
C PRO A 79 -12.13 -23.48 20.66
N ALA A 80 -10.98 -23.10 20.10
CA ALA A 80 -10.06 -24.05 19.50
C ALA A 80 -9.42 -24.94 20.59
N ALA A 81 -9.15 -26.19 20.23
CA ALA A 81 -8.41 -27.08 21.11
C ALA A 81 -6.98 -26.54 21.32
N ALA A 82 -6.50 -26.58 22.56
CA ALA A 82 -5.09 -26.29 22.83
C ALA A 82 -4.20 -27.29 22.08
N ASP A 83 -3.20 -26.76 21.40
CA ASP A 83 -2.24 -27.50 20.59
C ASP A 83 -0.83 -26.90 20.70
N GLY A 84 0.09 -27.33 19.84
CA GLY A 84 1.47 -26.85 19.83
C GLY A 84 1.58 -25.35 19.58
N THR A 85 0.81 -24.80 18.65
CA THR A 85 0.84 -23.36 18.30
C THR A 85 0.30 -22.51 19.45
N THR A 86 -0.76 -22.99 20.10
CA THR A 86 -1.34 -22.39 21.31
C THR A 86 -0.34 -22.33 22.47
N SER A 87 0.46 -23.40 22.64
CA SER A 87 1.45 -23.47 23.72
C SER A 87 2.63 -22.54 23.43
N ALA A 88 3.08 -22.50 22.17
CA ALA A 88 4.18 -21.65 21.75
C ALA A 88 3.87 -20.14 21.90
N PHE A 89 2.61 -19.73 21.70
CA PHE A 89 2.15 -18.39 22.04
C PHE A 89 2.39 -18.04 23.52
N VAL A 90 1.98 -18.91 24.44
CA VAL A 90 2.13 -18.66 25.89
C VAL A 90 3.59 -18.59 26.30
N GLU A 91 4.45 -19.36 25.65
CA GLU A 91 5.88 -19.43 25.94
C GLU A 91 6.66 -18.20 25.43
N ASN A 92 6.23 -17.61 24.32
CA ASN A 92 6.96 -16.53 23.63
C ASN A 92 6.35 -15.13 23.82
N TYR A 93 5.16 -15.01 24.43
CA TYR A 93 4.51 -13.72 24.58
C TYR A 93 5.24 -12.81 25.59
N GLU A 94 5.84 -11.75 25.05
CA GLU A 94 6.55 -10.74 25.83
C GLU A 94 5.79 -9.40 25.90
N GLY A 95 4.54 -9.33 25.43
CA GLY A 95 3.77 -8.07 25.45
C GLY A 95 4.31 -7.01 24.49
N GLN A 96 4.82 -7.45 23.35
CA GLN A 96 5.24 -6.63 22.21
C GLN A 96 4.75 -7.26 20.92
N THR A 97 4.61 -6.50 19.83
CA THR A 97 4.46 -7.10 18.51
C THR A 97 5.72 -7.92 18.17
N TYR A 98 5.64 -8.83 17.21
CA TYR A 98 6.82 -9.57 16.76
C TYR A 98 7.36 -8.96 15.47
N GLN A 99 8.65 -8.62 15.47
CA GLN A 99 9.34 -8.09 14.30
C GLN A 99 10.33 -9.12 13.73
N TYR A 100 10.46 -9.14 12.42
CA TYR A 100 11.41 -10.01 11.73
C TYR A 100 12.10 -9.24 10.60
N ARG A 101 13.30 -9.68 10.26
CA ARG A 101 14.06 -9.17 9.13
C ARG A 101 14.54 -10.29 8.24
N SER A 102 14.51 -10.07 6.92
CA SER A 102 15.16 -10.94 5.94
C SER A 102 16.26 -10.19 5.17
N GLU A 103 17.40 -10.84 4.97
CA GLU A 103 18.54 -10.36 4.17
C GLU A 103 18.71 -11.10 2.83
N ASP A 104 17.88 -12.10 2.55
CA ASP A 104 18.07 -13.01 1.43
C ASP A 104 16.81 -13.22 0.58
N GLY A 105 16.04 -12.16 0.36
CA GLY A 105 14.83 -12.20 -0.47
C GLY A 105 13.72 -13.05 0.14
N GLY A 106 13.56 -12.95 1.46
CA GLY A 106 12.51 -13.65 2.20
C GLY A 106 12.70 -15.16 2.31
N ILE A 107 13.91 -15.69 2.07
CA ILE A 107 14.21 -17.12 2.25
C ILE A 107 14.34 -17.45 3.74
N ARG A 108 15.01 -16.59 4.51
CA ARG A 108 15.16 -16.70 5.96
C ARG A 108 14.70 -15.42 6.64
N TRP A 109 14.11 -15.59 7.81
CA TRP A 109 13.59 -14.52 8.64
C TRP A 109 14.17 -14.67 10.05
N ASP A 110 14.84 -13.61 10.50
CA ASP A 110 15.39 -13.54 11.84
C ASP A 110 14.44 -12.71 12.71
N PHE A 111 14.00 -13.28 13.85
CA PHE A 111 13.24 -12.55 14.85
C PHE A 111 14.12 -11.45 15.47
N VAL A 112 13.62 -10.22 15.48
CA VAL A 112 14.32 -9.04 16.00
C VAL A 112 13.57 -8.51 17.21
N PRO A 113 13.96 -8.86 18.45
CA PRO A 113 13.28 -8.35 19.63
C PRO A 113 13.54 -6.85 19.81
N ARG A 114 12.55 -6.14 20.35
CA ARG A 114 12.73 -4.76 20.81
C ARG A 114 13.42 -4.74 22.18
N THR A 115 14.42 -3.87 22.31
CA THR A 115 15.07 -3.59 23.59
C THR A 115 14.29 -2.51 24.36
N PRO A 116 13.90 -2.74 25.62
CA PRO A 116 13.22 -1.73 26.44
C PRO A 116 14.16 -0.61 26.91
N ILE A 117 13.60 0.55 27.27
CA ILE A 117 14.38 1.67 27.84
C ILE A 117 15.01 1.25 29.18
N SER A 118 16.34 1.29 29.27
CA SER A 118 17.12 0.88 30.46
C SER A 118 16.94 1.75 31.72
N THR A 119 16.24 2.89 31.63
CA THR A 119 16.02 3.86 32.71
C THR A 119 14.62 3.83 33.32
N VAL A 120 13.73 2.95 32.85
CA VAL A 120 12.37 2.82 33.42
C VAL A 120 12.43 1.86 34.62
N ASP A 121 12.01 2.36 35.79
CA ASP A 121 11.87 1.60 37.03
C ASP A 121 11.07 0.30 36.77
N PRO A 122 11.58 -0.90 37.14
CA PRO A 122 10.85 -2.16 36.99
C PRO A 122 9.45 -2.16 37.63
N THR A 123 9.19 -1.24 38.56
CA THR A 123 7.91 -1.08 39.26
C THR A 123 6.96 -0.07 38.63
N SER A 124 7.38 0.70 37.62
CA SER A 124 6.48 1.66 36.95
C SER A 124 5.59 1.04 35.88
N GLY A 125 5.91 -0.15 35.36
CA GLY A 125 5.13 -0.84 34.31
C GLY A 125 5.04 -0.01 33.01
N LEU A 126 5.57 -0.41 31.87
CA LEU A 126 5.68 -1.77 31.36
C LEU A 126 6.77 -1.73 30.26
N PRO A 127 7.89 -2.46 30.41
CA PRO A 127 8.80 -2.81 29.31
C PRO A 127 8.14 -3.53 28.10
N ASN A 128 6.83 -3.76 28.18
CA ASN A 128 6.01 -4.69 27.40
C ASN A 128 4.65 -4.04 27.07
N SER A 129 4.68 -2.83 26.51
CA SER A 129 3.49 -2.14 26.02
C SER A 129 3.55 -1.98 24.50
N GLY A 130 2.38 -2.14 23.89
CA GLY A 130 2.18 -2.15 22.44
C GLY A 130 2.37 -3.55 21.89
N PHE A 131 1.30 -4.33 21.72
CA PHE A 131 1.37 -5.72 21.29
C PHE A 131 0.54 -6.03 20.04
N SER A 132 -0.17 -5.03 19.52
CA SER A 132 -1.17 -5.10 18.47
C SER A 132 -0.82 -4.14 17.34
N ASP A 133 -1.37 -4.40 16.16
CA ASP A 133 -1.42 -3.51 14.99
C ASP A 133 -0.06 -2.87 14.66
N PRO A 134 0.99 -3.68 14.37
CA PRO A 134 2.29 -3.13 14.01
C PRO A 134 2.21 -2.30 12.73
N GLU A 135 2.89 -1.16 12.72
CA GLU A 135 3.04 -0.33 11.52
C GLU A 135 4.50 0.09 11.36
N PHE A 136 5.04 -0.01 10.14
CA PHE A 136 6.41 0.41 9.84
C PHE A 136 6.42 1.78 9.15
N ALA A 137 7.37 2.63 9.52
CA ALA A 137 7.67 3.83 8.74
C ALA A 137 9.18 3.94 8.51
N ILE A 138 9.59 4.40 7.33
CA ILE A 138 11.01 4.52 6.96
C ILE A 138 11.32 5.95 6.50
N ASP A 139 12.19 6.63 7.24
CA ASP A 139 12.60 7.99 6.87
C ASP A 139 13.65 7.99 5.74
N LYS A 140 13.89 9.15 5.13
CA LYS A 140 14.86 9.35 4.05
C LYS A 140 16.31 9.03 4.43
N ALA A 141 16.62 8.81 5.71
CA ALA A 141 17.94 8.37 6.15
C ALA A 141 18.03 6.84 6.36
N GLY A 142 16.93 6.10 6.12
CA GLY A 142 16.86 4.66 6.35
C GLY A 142 16.68 4.27 7.82
N ASN A 143 16.28 5.20 8.70
CA ASN A 143 15.81 4.79 10.02
C ASN A 143 14.44 4.13 9.87
N VAL A 144 14.23 3.08 10.65
CA VAL A 144 12.97 2.33 10.67
C VAL A 144 12.28 2.61 11.99
N TYR A 145 11.00 2.93 11.93
CA TYR A 145 10.14 3.15 13.08
C TYR A 145 9.05 2.09 13.10
N ILE A 146 8.66 1.66 14.28
CA ILE A 146 7.54 0.75 14.47
C ILE A 146 6.60 1.33 15.50
N SER A 147 5.32 1.43 15.14
CA SER A 147 4.27 1.72 16.09
C SER A 147 3.60 0.43 16.56
N GLU A 148 3.25 0.37 17.84
CA GLU A 148 2.63 -0.80 18.46
C GLU A 148 1.54 -0.34 19.44
N ILE A 149 0.28 -0.72 19.22
CA ILE A 149 -0.83 -0.31 20.10
C ILE A 149 -1.13 -1.34 21.17
N ASN A 150 -1.61 -0.85 22.31
CA ASN A 150 -2.43 -1.58 23.24
C ASN A 150 -3.67 -0.74 23.58
N LEU A 151 -4.58 -1.29 24.37
CA LEU A 151 -5.85 -0.63 24.73
C LEU A 151 -5.69 0.73 25.47
N ALA A 152 -4.48 1.15 25.82
CA ALA A 152 -4.20 2.37 26.60
C ALA A 152 -3.17 3.32 25.99
N ASN A 153 -2.25 2.86 25.13
CA ASN A 153 -1.21 3.69 24.50
C ASN A 153 -0.63 3.05 23.23
N ILE A 154 0.06 3.86 22.45
CA ILE A 154 0.96 3.42 21.37
C ILE A 154 2.41 3.52 21.85
N ALA A 155 3.19 2.47 21.61
CA ALA A 155 4.63 2.48 21.76
C ALA A 155 5.29 2.75 20.41
N ILE A 156 6.33 3.60 20.39
CA ILE A 156 7.15 3.86 19.19
C ILE A 156 8.55 3.32 19.42
N SER A 157 8.97 2.41 18.56
CA SER A 157 10.32 1.85 18.52
C SER A 157 11.08 2.38 17.32
N ARG A 158 12.39 2.53 17.45
CA ARG A 158 13.26 2.96 16.37
C ARG A 158 14.43 2.00 16.18
N SER A 159 14.77 1.79 14.93
CA SER A 159 16.00 1.19 14.45
C SER A 159 16.80 2.24 13.66
N SER A 160 18.11 2.28 13.87
CA SER A 160 19.06 3.06 13.05
C SER A 160 20.00 2.17 12.22
N ASP A 161 19.71 0.86 12.16
CA ASP A 161 20.53 -0.15 11.50
C ASP A 161 19.71 -1.00 10.50
N ALA A 162 18.72 -0.37 9.86
CA ALA A 162 17.82 -0.96 8.87
C ALA A 162 17.04 -2.18 9.38
N GLY A 163 16.56 -2.10 10.62
CA GLY A 163 15.67 -3.07 11.26
C GLY A 163 16.39 -4.24 11.91
N ARG A 164 17.71 -4.15 12.14
CA ARG A 164 18.50 -5.21 12.78
C ARG A 164 18.44 -5.13 14.30
N SER A 165 18.12 -3.96 14.86
CA SER A 165 17.82 -3.79 16.28
C SER A 165 16.83 -2.66 16.52
N TYR A 166 15.90 -2.86 17.45
CA TYR A 166 14.92 -1.84 17.85
C TYR A 166 15.12 -1.39 19.29
N THR A 167 15.03 -0.09 19.52
CA THR A 167 14.96 0.52 20.84
C THR A 167 13.66 1.29 20.99
N LEU A 168 12.92 1.02 22.06
CA LEU A 168 11.74 1.80 22.43
C LEU A 168 12.13 3.27 22.64
N GLN A 169 11.51 4.19 21.89
CA GLN A 169 11.76 5.64 21.99
C GLN A 169 10.81 6.30 22.98
N SER A 170 9.53 5.98 22.87
CA SER A 170 8.49 6.52 23.74
C SER A 170 7.36 5.53 23.91
N LEU A 171 6.68 5.65 25.05
CA LEU A 171 5.26 5.40 25.08
C LEU A 171 4.67 6.72 24.64
N ALA A 172 4.09 6.78 23.46
CA ALA A 172 3.35 7.95 23.09
C ALA A 172 2.30 8.16 24.20
N GLU A 173 2.39 9.27 24.96
CA GLU A 173 1.34 9.74 25.90
C GLU A 173 0.10 10.22 25.13
N ILE A 174 -0.10 9.64 23.96
CA ILE A 174 -1.17 9.90 23.04
C ILE A 174 -2.27 8.93 23.42
N THR A 175 -3.35 9.45 24.01
CA THR A 175 -4.58 8.70 24.31
C THR A 175 -5.33 8.37 23.02
N LEU A 176 -4.73 7.53 22.19
CA LEU A 176 -5.37 6.89 21.06
C LEU A 176 -5.60 5.43 21.39
N THR A 177 -6.65 4.88 20.80
CA THR A 177 -7.23 3.61 21.27
C THR A 177 -7.37 2.58 20.17
N ASP A 178 -7.29 2.99 18.90
CA ASP A 178 -7.38 2.09 17.75
C ASP A 178 -6.93 2.79 16.46
N ARG A 179 -6.50 1.98 15.49
CA ARG A 179 -6.22 2.36 14.10
C ARG A 179 -5.16 3.43 13.91
N GLN A 180 -4.04 3.22 14.59
CA GLN A 180 -2.87 3.99 14.32
C GLN A 180 -2.25 3.64 12.97
N TRP A 181 -1.94 4.67 12.21
CA TRP A 181 -1.13 4.59 11.00
C TRP A 181 -0.01 5.62 11.10
N MET A 182 1.15 5.26 10.59
CA MET A 182 2.37 6.05 10.74
C MET A 182 3.14 6.05 9.44
N GLU A 183 3.69 7.20 9.10
CA GLU A 183 4.60 7.35 7.95
C GLU A 183 5.75 8.31 8.34
N ALA A 184 6.89 8.17 7.67
CA ALA A 184 8.09 8.94 7.95
C ALA A 184 8.57 9.70 6.71
N ASP A 185 9.19 10.85 6.92
CA ASP A 185 9.65 11.72 5.83
C ASP A 185 11.15 11.99 5.94
N GLU A 186 11.55 13.21 6.31
CA GLU A 186 12.93 13.55 6.58
C GLU A 186 13.47 12.80 7.80
N GLU A 187 14.79 12.79 7.96
CA GLU A 187 15.43 12.12 9.09
C GLU A 187 14.78 12.52 10.42
N ASN A 188 14.30 11.53 11.19
CA ASN A 188 13.64 11.72 12.48
C ASN A 188 12.26 12.42 12.44
N VAL A 189 11.63 12.58 11.27
CA VAL A 189 10.29 13.17 11.13
C VAL A 189 9.25 12.07 10.94
N LEU A 190 8.28 12.00 11.85
CA LEU A 190 7.17 11.05 11.80
C LEU A 190 5.83 11.77 11.76
N TRP A 191 4.91 11.21 10.98
CA TRP A 191 3.50 11.56 10.98
C TRP A 191 2.71 10.37 11.50
N PHE A 192 1.66 10.68 12.23
CA PHE A 192 0.90 9.66 12.93
C PHE A 192 -0.56 10.07 12.99
N VAL A 193 -1.46 9.16 12.61
CA VAL A 193 -2.90 9.36 12.74
C VAL A 193 -3.52 8.31 13.65
N GLY A 194 -4.67 8.63 14.23
CA GLY A 194 -5.48 7.62 14.91
C GLY A 194 -6.73 8.19 15.57
N ASN A 195 -7.45 7.34 16.31
CA ASN A 195 -8.69 7.70 17.00
C ASN A 195 -8.54 7.86 18.52
N THR A 196 -9.10 8.94 19.07
CA THR A 196 -9.11 9.20 20.52
C THR A 196 -10.03 8.29 21.33
N PHE A 197 -10.96 7.58 20.68
CA PHE A 197 -11.82 6.60 21.34
C PHE A 197 -12.25 5.46 20.40
N GLY A 198 -12.23 4.23 20.95
CA GLY A 198 -12.00 2.96 20.23
C GLY A 198 -12.81 2.71 18.97
N GLY A 199 -12.19 1.95 18.05
CA GLY A 199 -12.80 1.41 16.85
C GLY A 199 -13.14 -0.08 16.98
N GLY A 200 -13.96 -0.56 16.05
CA GLY A 200 -14.48 -1.92 15.99
C GLY A 200 -15.84 -1.96 15.30
N SER A 201 -16.00 -2.83 14.31
CA SER A 201 -17.28 -2.98 13.60
C SER A 201 -18.38 -3.50 14.53
N THR A 202 -19.46 -2.74 14.69
CA THR A 202 -20.65 -3.24 15.40
C THR A 202 -21.48 -4.11 14.46
N SER A 203 -21.91 -5.28 14.95
CA SER A 203 -22.47 -6.40 14.17
C SER A 203 -23.88 -6.17 13.59
N SER A 204 -24.16 -5.03 12.98
CA SER A 204 -25.50 -4.73 12.46
C SER A 204 -25.48 -4.06 11.10
N GLY A 205 -25.23 -4.86 10.03
CA GLY A 205 -25.77 -4.69 8.67
C GLY A 205 -25.58 -3.35 7.96
N ASN A 206 -24.78 -2.47 8.55
CA ASN A 206 -24.37 -1.17 8.09
C ASN A 206 -23.13 -0.93 8.95
N ALA A 207 -21.96 -1.26 8.41
CA ALA A 207 -20.68 -1.06 9.08
C ALA A 207 -20.48 0.45 9.29
N VAL A 208 -21.14 0.98 10.30
CA VAL A 208 -20.67 2.18 10.98
C VAL A 208 -19.54 1.69 11.89
N THR A 209 -18.42 1.31 11.27
CA THR A 209 -17.10 1.60 11.83
C THR A 209 -17.00 3.12 11.86
N GLY A 210 -17.67 3.68 12.85
CA GLY A 210 -17.57 5.07 13.22
C GLY A 210 -16.62 5.10 14.39
N SER A 211 -15.50 5.79 14.23
CA SER A 211 -14.73 6.26 15.36
C SER A 211 -15.70 7.00 16.29
N VAL A 212 -15.81 6.56 17.53
CA VAL A 212 -16.63 7.24 18.55
C VAL A 212 -15.88 8.43 19.16
N GLY A 213 -14.72 8.78 18.60
CA GLY A 213 -13.87 9.90 18.97
C GLY A 213 -13.47 10.81 17.80
N THR A 214 -12.54 11.72 18.06
CA THR A 214 -11.88 12.55 17.07
C THR A 214 -10.79 11.74 16.36
N HIS A 215 -10.74 11.88 15.03
CA HIS A 215 -9.63 11.40 14.21
C HIS A 215 -8.57 12.51 14.11
N GLU A 216 -7.33 12.20 14.48
CA GLU A 216 -6.32 13.20 14.80
C GLU A 216 -4.96 12.91 14.18
N LEU A 217 -4.29 13.96 13.70
CA LEU A 217 -2.91 13.94 13.24
C LEU A 217 -1.94 14.41 14.33
N TYR A 218 -0.78 13.78 14.38
CA TYR A 218 0.34 14.10 15.23
C TYR A 218 1.63 14.14 14.38
N LYS A 219 2.58 14.99 14.78
CA LYS A 219 3.91 15.10 14.18
C LYS A 219 5.00 14.93 15.23
N SER A 220 6.02 14.14 14.93
CA SER A 220 7.28 14.10 15.66
C SER A 220 8.40 14.66 14.78
N THR A 221 9.39 15.33 15.38
CA THR A 221 10.60 15.81 14.71
C THR A 221 11.87 15.34 15.42
N ASP A 222 11.75 14.36 16.31
CA ASP A 222 12.83 13.82 17.14
C ASP A 222 12.85 12.28 17.14
N GLY A 223 12.30 11.67 16.09
CA GLY A 223 12.33 10.22 15.87
C GLY A 223 11.34 9.47 16.77
N GLY A 224 10.21 10.09 17.08
CA GLY A 224 9.14 9.50 17.89
C GLY A 224 9.37 9.58 19.38
N VAL A 225 10.29 10.43 19.86
CA VAL A 225 10.50 10.66 21.30
C VAL A 225 9.39 11.55 21.86
N THR A 226 9.05 12.62 21.14
CA THR A 226 7.92 13.49 21.45
C THR A 226 7.04 13.73 20.23
N PHE A 227 5.77 14.06 20.48
CA PHE A 227 4.78 14.38 19.45
C PHE A 227 4.12 15.72 19.74
N SER A 228 3.67 16.39 18.66
CA SER A 228 2.88 17.61 18.72
C SER A 228 1.55 17.40 19.46
N ALA A 229 0.89 18.51 19.80
CA ALA A 229 -0.51 18.44 20.17
C ALA A 229 -1.36 17.87 19.01
N PRO A 230 -2.41 17.09 19.31
CA PRO A 230 -3.29 16.52 18.28
C PRO A 230 -3.96 17.59 17.44
N GLN A 231 -4.15 17.28 16.16
CA GLN A 231 -4.95 18.08 15.25
C GLN A 231 -6.13 17.29 14.70
N PRO A 232 -7.37 17.73 14.92
CA PRO A 232 -8.53 17.09 14.31
C PRO A 232 -8.48 17.20 12.78
N MET A 233 -8.54 16.06 12.09
CA MET A 233 -8.53 16.01 10.63
C MET A 233 -9.94 16.10 10.03
N GLY A 234 -10.97 15.76 10.82
CA GLY A 234 -12.33 15.56 10.32
C GLY A 234 -12.45 14.27 9.49
N GLY A 235 -13.65 13.96 9.00
CA GLY A 235 -13.89 12.73 8.23
C GLY A 235 -13.95 11.44 9.08
N GLN A 236 -14.10 10.30 8.41
CA GLN A 236 -13.91 8.95 8.97
C GLN A 236 -12.73 8.31 8.23
N GLN A 237 -11.79 7.74 8.98
CA GLN A 237 -10.43 7.40 8.53
C GLN A 237 -10.31 6.27 7.47
N SER A 238 -9.08 6.16 6.94
CA SER A 238 -8.51 5.06 6.12
C SER A 238 -7.79 3.98 6.95
N SER A 239 -7.19 3.04 6.23
CA SER A 239 -6.27 2.00 6.67
C SER A 239 -4.78 2.38 6.59
N ASP A 240 -4.42 3.61 6.25
CA ASP A 240 -3.03 4.04 6.02
C ASP A 240 -2.92 5.56 5.76
N ILE A 241 -1.69 6.08 5.90
CA ILE A 241 -1.28 7.44 5.49
C ILE A 241 -0.01 7.35 4.67
N GLU A 242 0.15 8.23 3.70
CA GLU A 242 1.29 8.21 2.79
C GLU A 242 1.91 9.60 2.64
N ILE A 243 3.24 9.68 2.50
CA ILE A 243 3.93 10.95 2.24
C ILE A 243 4.71 10.90 0.94
N ASP A 244 4.42 11.83 0.02
CA ASP A 244 5.24 12.03 -1.17
C ASP A 244 6.58 12.65 -0.73
N LYS A 245 7.60 11.80 -0.60
CA LYS A 245 8.94 12.21 -0.14
C LYS A 245 9.66 13.13 -1.12
N THR A 246 9.12 13.41 -2.31
CA THR A 246 9.67 14.43 -3.22
C THR A 246 9.46 15.84 -2.67
N ASP A 247 8.25 16.16 -2.20
CA ASP A 247 7.89 17.51 -1.77
C ASP A 247 7.20 17.61 -0.40
N GLY A 248 6.94 16.48 0.25
CA GLY A 248 6.45 16.40 1.62
C GLY A 248 4.93 16.54 1.76
N ARG A 249 4.17 16.23 0.71
CA ARG A 249 2.70 16.16 0.81
C ARG A 249 2.28 14.90 1.54
N LEU A 250 1.47 15.05 2.58
CA LEU A 250 0.85 13.95 3.30
C LEU A 250 -0.56 13.68 2.72
N TYR A 251 -0.88 12.40 2.57
CA TYR A 251 -2.12 11.88 2.03
C TYR A 251 -2.81 10.96 3.04
N GLU A 252 -4.12 11.06 3.14
CA GLU A 252 -4.95 10.08 3.83
C GLU A 252 -6.28 9.91 3.10
N LEU A 253 -6.80 8.68 3.04
CA LEU A 253 -8.11 8.46 2.45
C LEU A 253 -9.23 8.71 3.46
N HIS A 254 -10.27 9.40 3.03
CA HIS A 254 -11.41 9.72 3.87
C HIS A 254 -12.67 9.11 3.29
N SER A 255 -13.56 8.62 4.17
CA SER A 255 -14.94 8.30 3.80
C SER A 255 -15.86 9.43 4.25
N GLU A 256 -16.49 10.08 3.28
CA GLU A 256 -17.41 11.20 3.51
C GLU A 256 -18.78 10.91 2.89
N ARG A 257 -19.78 10.62 3.72
CA ARG A 257 -21.14 10.26 3.27
C ARG A 257 -21.09 9.01 2.39
N ASP A 258 -21.39 9.15 1.10
CA ASP A 258 -21.32 8.11 0.07
C ASP A 258 -20.12 8.32 -0.87
N ARG A 259 -19.07 9.02 -0.44
CA ARG A 259 -17.87 9.28 -1.25
C ARG A 259 -16.62 8.70 -0.60
N LEU A 260 -15.72 8.20 -1.44
CA LEU A 260 -14.32 7.99 -1.12
C LEU A 260 -13.54 9.22 -1.61
N THR A 261 -12.84 9.89 -0.71
CA THR A 261 -12.14 11.16 -0.97
C THR A 261 -10.69 11.09 -0.52
N LEU A 262 -9.83 11.94 -1.08
CA LEU A 262 -8.45 12.10 -0.65
C LEU A 262 -8.31 13.36 0.21
N TRP A 263 -7.83 13.20 1.43
CA TRP A 263 -7.34 14.30 2.25
C TRP A 263 -5.87 14.56 1.93
N ILE A 264 -5.50 15.84 1.79
CA ILE A 264 -4.16 16.25 1.38
C ILE A 264 -3.65 17.38 2.28
N ALA A 265 -2.45 17.21 2.82
CA ALA A 265 -1.68 18.29 3.44
C ALA A 265 -0.49 18.65 2.56
N PRO A 266 -0.61 19.70 1.72
CA PRO A 266 0.41 20.01 0.71
C PRO A 266 1.72 20.57 1.29
N ASP A 267 1.68 21.14 2.49
CA ASP A 267 2.81 21.83 3.12
C ASP A 267 3.20 21.15 4.46
N ALA A 268 3.06 19.82 4.56
CA ALA A 268 3.24 19.12 5.84
C ALA A 268 4.63 19.37 6.45
N ARG A 269 5.69 19.42 5.62
CA ARG A 269 7.07 19.75 6.05
C ARG A 269 7.18 21.09 6.77
N GLU A 270 6.50 22.12 6.26
CA GLU A 270 6.58 23.48 6.79
C GLU A 270 5.92 23.63 8.17
N GLN A 271 5.12 22.65 8.58
CA GLN A 271 4.42 22.67 9.86
C GLN A 271 5.37 22.31 11.01
N THR A 272 5.65 23.26 11.90
CA THR A 272 6.47 23.01 13.09
C THR A 272 5.62 22.66 14.31
N PRO A 273 6.00 21.67 15.13
CA PRO A 273 5.40 21.50 16.45
C PRO A 273 5.57 22.78 17.30
N PRO A 274 4.58 23.17 18.13
CA PRO A 274 3.32 22.48 18.45
C PRO A 274 2.14 22.88 17.54
N GLU A 275 2.35 23.73 16.54
CA GLU A 275 1.29 24.29 15.68
C GLU A 275 1.29 23.59 14.32
N VAL A 276 0.77 22.36 14.30
CA VAL A 276 0.34 21.70 13.05
C VAL A 276 -0.94 22.41 12.61
N GLY A 277 -0.80 23.57 11.96
CA GLY A 277 -1.91 24.33 11.39
C GLY A 277 -1.82 24.24 9.88
N PHE A 278 -2.77 23.57 9.23
CA PHE A 278 -2.80 23.50 7.77
C PHE A 278 -3.06 24.88 7.20
N LEU A 279 -2.05 25.46 6.56
CA LEU A 279 -2.16 26.69 5.81
C LEU A 279 -2.71 26.33 4.43
N ASN A 280 -3.77 27.02 3.99
CA ASN A 280 -4.09 27.06 2.57
C ASN A 280 -2.93 27.72 1.80
N ARG A 281 -2.81 27.45 0.49
CA ARG A 281 -1.84 28.12 -0.42
C ARG A 281 -1.91 29.65 -0.41
N ASP A 282 -2.96 30.24 0.18
CA ASP A 282 -3.19 31.67 0.34
C ASP A 282 -2.87 32.22 1.75
N GLY A 283 -2.36 31.38 2.66
CA GLY A 283 -1.95 31.76 4.02
C GLY A 283 -3.11 31.90 5.02
N THR A 284 -4.32 31.41 4.71
CA THR A 284 -5.45 31.40 5.65
C THR A 284 -5.55 30.08 6.42
N THR A 285 -5.89 30.18 7.71
CA THR A 285 -6.14 29.04 8.61
C THR A 285 -7.65 28.75 8.65
N THR A 286 -8.12 27.85 7.79
CA THR A 286 -9.40 27.15 8.00
C THR A 286 -9.14 25.64 8.01
N ALA A 287 -10.08 24.87 8.57
CA ALA A 287 -9.98 23.42 8.73
C ALA A 287 -9.37 22.73 7.50
N PRO A 288 -8.63 21.62 7.68
CA PRO A 288 -7.77 21.01 6.65
C PRO A 288 -8.49 20.36 5.48
N ASN A 289 -9.77 20.66 5.25
CA ASN A 289 -10.48 20.25 4.06
C ASN A 289 -10.71 21.49 3.18
N PRO A 290 -10.48 21.40 1.85
CA PRO A 290 -11.21 22.26 0.93
C PRO A 290 -12.71 22.14 1.23
N GLU A 291 -13.51 23.15 0.88
CA GLU A 291 -14.98 22.99 0.91
C GLU A 291 -15.46 21.80 0.04
N ASP A 292 -14.58 21.26 -0.82
CA ASP A 292 -14.80 20.09 -1.67
C ASP A 292 -13.48 19.29 -1.88
N PRO A 293 -13.20 18.22 -1.10
CA PRO A 293 -12.00 17.40 -1.28
C PRO A 293 -12.02 16.62 -2.61
N PRO A 294 -10.84 16.26 -3.18
CA PRO A 294 -10.78 15.40 -4.36
C PRO A 294 -11.57 14.10 -4.15
N VAL A 295 -12.50 13.83 -5.05
CA VAL A 295 -13.34 12.63 -5.03
C VAL A 295 -12.69 11.55 -5.87
N ILE A 296 -12.40 10.41 -5.23
CA ILE A 296 -11.85 9.21 -5.86
C ILE A 296 -12.99 8.38 -6.44
N ALA A 297 -14.06 8.21 -5.66
CA ALA A 297 -15.23 7.43 -6.07
C ALA A 297 -16.51 7.95 -5.42
N GLU A 298 -17.52 8.22 -6.25
CA GLU A 298 -18.89 8.49 -5.81
C GLU A 298 -19.59 7.19 -5.39
N HIS A 299 -20.67 7.25 -4.61
CA HIS A 299 -21.44 6.07 -4.21
C HIS A 299 -20.63 4.95 -3.53
N TYR A 300 -19.54 5.29 -2.84
CA TYR A 300 -18.72 4.37 -2.07
C TYR A 300 -19.54 3.75 -0.94
N ASN A 301 -19.72 2.43 -0.99
CA ASN A 301 -20.41 1.67 0.04
C ASN A 301 -19.43 0.73 0.72
N ARG A 302 -18.84 1.21 1.81
CA ARG A 302 -17.80 0.48 2.55
C ARG A 302 -18.32 -0.79 3.20
N LYS A 303 -17.45 -1.80 3.24
CA LYS A 303 -17.72 -3.12 3.81
C LYS A 303 -16.80 -3.45 4.99
N SER A 304 -15.50 -3.25 4.81
CA SER A 304 -14.48 -3.63 5.78
C SER A 304 -14.38 -2.71 6.99
N SER A 305 -13.81 -3.24 8.08
CA SER A 305 -13.34 -2.41 9.18
C SER A 305 -12.02 -1.70 8.85
N ILE A 306 -11.22 -2.22 7.90
CA ILE A 306 -9.91 -1.72 7.43
C ILE A 306 -9.95 -1.74 5.90
N GLY A 307 -10.24 -0.59 5.31
CA GLY A 307 -10.31 -0.36 3.86
C GLY A 307 -10.97 1.00 3.63
N PRO A 308 -10.45 1.88 2.75
CA PRO A 308 -9.51 1.72 1.62
C PRO A 308 -8.01 1.75 2.00
N THR A 309 -7.09 1.52 1.04
CA THR A 309 -5.62 1.70 1.18
C THR A 309 -5.03 2.50 -0.01
N ILE A 310 -3.89 3.16 0.17
CA ILE A 310 -3.17 3.97 -0.82
C ILE A 310 -1.67 3.63 -0.85
N ASP A 311 -1.03 3.74 -2.01
CA ASP A 311 0.43 3.78 -2.11
C ASP A 311 0.88 4.75 -3.21
N ILE A 312 2.14 5.20 -3.13
CA ILE A 312 2.80 6.17 -4.00
C ILE A 312 3.97 5.51 -4.73
N ASP A 313 3.97 5.54 -6.07
CA ASP A 313 5.14 5.10 -6.82
C ASP A 313 6.31 6.11 -6.73
N PRO A 314 7.55 5.72 -7.11
CA PRO A 314 8.71 6.62 -7.04
C PRO A 314 8.55 7.98 -7.75
N TRP A 315 7.57 8.08 -8.67
CA TRP A 315 7.30 9.24 -9.51
C TRP A 315 6.10 10.07 -9.03
N GLY A 316 5.51 9.73 -7.88
CA GLY A 316 4.40 10.46 -7.28
C GLY A 316 3.03 10.13 -7.87
N ASN A 317 2.89 9.02 -8.60
CA ASN A 317 1.57 8.52 -9.01
C ASN A 317 0.94 7.79 -7.82
N LEU A 318 -0.35 8.01 -7.60
CA LEU A 318 -1.11 7.44 -6.49
C LEU A 318 -1.95 6.26 -6.98
N TYR A 319 -2.03 5.22 -6.14
CA TYR A 319 -2.85 4.04 -6.39
C TYR A 319 -3.72 3.77 -5.18
N VAL A 320 -5.04 3.69 -5.36
CA VAL A 320 -6.00 3.50 -4.27
C VAL A 320 -6.84 2.27 -4.52
N VAL A 321 -6.86 1.35 -3.57
CA VAL A 321 -7.69 0.13 -3.64
C VAL A 321 -8.66 0.06 -2.46
N TRP A 322 -9.87 -0.45 -2.71
CA TRP A 322 -10.91 -0.59 -1.69
C TRP A 322 -11.86 -1.74 -1.97
N ASP A 323 -12.50 -2.25 -0.92
CA ASP A 323 -13.63 -3.14 -1.02
C ASP A 323 -14.95 -2.36 -0.96
N ASP A 324 -15.89 -2.72 -1.82
CA ASP A 324 -17.20 -2.10 -1.91
C ASP A 324 -18.29 -3.19 -1.75
N ASP A 325 -19.34 -2.89 -0.98
CA ASP A 325 -20.52 -3.75 -0.81
C ASP A 325 -21.53 -3.61 -1.95
N GLY A 326 -21.23 -2.76 -2.92
CA GLY A 326 -22.06 -2.45 -4.06
C GLY A 326 -23.09 -1.41 -3.72
N THR A 327 -23.44 -0.60 -4.72
CA THR A 327 -24.42 0.47 -4.59
C THR A 327 -25.45 0.35 -5.70
N VAL A 328 -26.73 0.47 -5.33
CA VAL A 328 -27.86 0.44 -6.26
C VAL A 328 -28.65 1.73 -6.05
N ALA A 329 -28.92 2.44 -7.15
CA ALA A 329 -29.73 3.64 -7.13
C ALA A 329 -31.20 3.33 -6.80
N ASP A 330 -31.95 4.36 -6.39
CA ASP A 330 -33.39 4.25 -6.09
C ASP A 330 -34.23 3.69 -7.26
N ASP A 331 -33.78 3.89 -8.50
CA ASP A 331 -34.41 3.39 -9.73
C ASP A 331 -34.05 1.92 -10.05
N GLY A 332 -33.26 1.26 -9.20
CA GLY A 332 -32.83 -0.13 -9.34
C GLY A 332 -31.58 -0.32 -10.21
N ARG A 333 -30.96 0.75 -10.71
CA ARG A 333 -29.70 0.66 -11.47
C ARG A 333 -28.52 0.41 -10.53
N VAL A 334 -27.71 -0.59 -10.85
CA VAL A 334 -26.42 -0.82 -10.16
C VAL A 334 -25.48 0.34 -10.49
N LEU A 335 -25.05 1.07 -9.46
CA LEU A 335 -24.10 2.18 -9.53
C LEU A 335 -22.67 1.66 -9.39
N ARG A 336 -22.45 0.69 -8.50
CA ARG A 336 -21.20 -0.07 -8.38
C ARG A 336 -21.49 -1.49 -7.95
N GLU A 337 -20.79 -2.46 -8.53
CA GLU A 337 -20.86 -3.86 -8.09
C GLU A 337 -20.05 -4.08 -6.82
N PRO A 338 -20.46 -5.02 -5.94
CA PRO A 338 -19.61 -5.45 -4.84
C PRO A 338 -18.32 -6.07 -5.37
N GLY A 339 -17.22 -5.86 -4.63
CA GLY A 339 -15.90 -6.40 -4.98
C GLY A 339 -14.75 -5.46 -4.59
N ILE A 340 -13.58 -5.72 -5.16
CA ILE A 340 -12.36 -4.93 -5.00
C ILE A 340 -12.22 -3.99 -6.19
N HIS A 341 -12.03 -2.71 -5.91
CA HIS A 341 -11.91 -1.66 -6.93
C HIS A 341 -10.61 -0.90 -6.76
N LEU A 342 -10.12 -0.36 -7.86
CA LEU A 342 -8.87 0.41 -7.96
C LEU A 342 -9.12 1.72 -8.71
N ALA A 343 -8.49 2.79 -8.26
CA ALA A 343 -8.35 4.04 -9.00
C ALA A 343 -6.91 4.56 -8.89
N MET A 344 -6.46 5.30 -9.91
CA MET A 344 -5.12 5.86 -9.94
C MET A 344 -5.13 7.35 -10.26
N SER A 345 -4.10 8.05 -9.82
CA SER A 345 -3.84 9.46 -10.14
C SER A 345 -2.39 9.64 -10.58
N SER A 346 -2.16 10.52 -11.56
CA SER A 346 -0.82 10.92 -12.03
C SER A 346 -0.52 12.40 -11.80
N ASP A 347 -1.44 13.08 -11.13
CA ASP A 347 -1.39 14.50 -10.82
C ASP A 347 -1.59 14.73 -9.32
N ARG A 348 -1.03 13.81 -8.51
CA ARG A 348 -0.97 13.92 -7.05
C ARG A 348 -2.34 14.04 -6.37
N GLY A 349 -3.33 13.36 -6.94
CA GLY A 349 -4.67 13.26 -6.40
C GLY A 349 -5.63 14.36 -6.86
N GLU A 350 -5.22 15.26 -7.76
CA GLU A 350 -6.12 16.28 -8.34
C GLU A 350 -7.21 15.63 -9.19
N THR A 351 -6.87 14.62 -10.00
CA THR A 351 -7.82 13.83 -10.79
C THR A 351 -7.55 12.34 -10.67
N TRP A 352 -8.62 11.56 -10.89
CA TRP A 352 -8.62 10.11 -10.73
C TRP A 352 -9.15 9.43 -11.99
N THR A 353 -8.64 8.23 -12.28
CA THR A 353 -9.27 7.34 -13.25
C THR A 353 -10.64 6.90 -12.77
N GLU A 354 -11.53 6.54 -13.70
CA GLU A 354 -12.76 5.81 -13.33
C GLU A 354 -12.40 4.52 -12.56
N PRO A 355 -13.11 4.19 -11.46
CA PRO A 355 -12.88 2.97 -10.71
C PRO A 355 -12.93 1.71 -11.57
N VAL A 356 -11.93 0.85 -11.44
CA VAL A 356 -11.85 -0.45 -12.13
C VAL A 356 -11.97 -1.58 -11.13
N LYS A 357 -12.92 -2.49 -11.36
CA LYS A 357 -13.07 -3.72 -10.58
C LYS A 357 -11.94 -4.71 -10.87
N LEU A 358 -11.23 -5.13 -9.82
CA LEU A 358 -10.10 -6.06 -9.88
C LEU A 358 -10.55 -7.51 -9.78
N ASP A 359 -11.34 -7.83 -8.75
CA ASP A 359 -11.77 -9.20 -8.50
C ASP A 359 -12.69 -9.72 -9.62
N ARG A 360 -12.58 -11.03 -9.87
CA ARG A 360 -13.38 -11.73 -10.88
C ARG A 360 -14.10 -12.89 -10.20
N GLY A 361 -15.33 -13.15 -10.64
CA GLY A 361 -16.15 -14.26 -10.14
C GLY A 361 -17.20 -13.84 -9.11
N GLU A 362 -17.80 -14.83 -8.45
CA GLU A 362 -18.88 -14.63 -7.47
C GLU A 362 -18.38 -14.71 -6.01
N GLY A 363 -17.09 -14.98 -5.80
CA GLY A 363 -16.49 -15.12 -4.47
C GLY A 363 -16.44 -13.79 -3.73
N THR A 364 -16.88 -13.78 -2.47
CA THR A 364 -16.80 -12.60 -1.61
C THR A 364 -15.33 -12.21 -1.37
N ALA A 365 -14.98 -10.96 -1.68
CA ALA A 365 -13.64 -10.39 -1.52
C ALA A 365 -13.65 -9.21 -0.53
N PHE A 366 -12.55 -9.02 0.21
CA PHE A 366 -12.36 -7.90 1.17
C PHE A 366 -10.89 -7.80 1.62
N TRP A 367 -10.59 -6.77 2.43
CA TRP A 367 -9.23 -6.41 2.89
C TRP A 367 -8.23 -6.28 1.76
N PRO A 368 -8.47 -5.38 0.80
CA PRO A 368 -7.45 -5.11 -0.17
C PRO A 368 -6.30 -4.31 0.45
N TRP A 369 -5.09 -4.57 -0.06
CA TRP A 369 -3.91 -3.74 0.15
C TRP A 369 -3.23 -3.52 -1.20
N ILE A 370 -2.45 -2.44 -1.33
CA ILE A 370 -1.72 -2.14 -2.56
C ILE A 370 -0.26 -1.77 -2.26
N ALA A 371 0.62 -2.18 -3.16
CA ALA A 371 2.01 -1.74 -3.15
C ALA A 371 2.45 -1.35 -4.57
N ALA A 372 3.14 -0.22 -4.69
CA ALA A 372 3.56 0.41 -5.92
C ALA A 372 5.08 0.27 -6.12
N GLY A 373 5.48 0.19 -7.38
CA GLY A 373 6.87 0.21 -7.82
C GLY A 373 7.02 1.08 -9.06
N GLU A 374 8.26 1.24 -9.54
CA GLU A 374 8.60 2.09 -10.70
C GLU A 374 7.69 1.93 -11.92
N HIS A 375 7.24 0.71 -12.21
CA HIS A 375 6.52 0.32 -13.41
C HIS A 375 5.04 -0.01 -13.18
N GLY A 376 4.49 0.22 -11.99
CA GLY A 376 3.09 -0.12 -11.72
C GLY A 376 2.79 -0.42 -10.26
N ALA A 377 1.70 -1.15 -10.02
CA ALA A 377 1.31 -1.54 -8.67
C ALA A 377 0.72 -2.95 -8.65
N VAL A 378 0.79 -3.60 -7.49
CA VAL A 378 0.16 -4.89 -7.20
C VAL A 378 -0.82 -4.71 -6.04
N ALA A 379 -2.08 -5.02 -6.30
CA ALA A 379 -3.11 -5.10 -5.28
C ALA A 379 -3.33 -6.56 -4.86
N VAL A 380 -3.55 -6.78 -3.57
CA VAL A 380 -3.85 -8.09 -2.98
C VAL A 380 -5.16 -8.03 -2.21
N TRP A 381 -5.85 -9.16 -2.03
CA TRP A 381 -7.07 -9.25 -1.18
C TRP A 381 -7.33 -10.67 -0.70
N LEU A 382 -8.19 -10.84 0.31
CA LEU A 382 -8.76 -12.14 0.67
C LEU A 382 -10.02 -12.41 -0.16
N GLN A 383 -10.14 -13.62 -0.70
CA GLN A 383 -11.31 -14.05 -1.43
C GLN A 383 -11.81 -15.43 -0.98
N HIS A 384 -13.11 -15.51 -0.72
CA HIS A 384 -13.80 -16.76 -0.40
C HIS A 384 -14.03 -17.59 -1.67
N ASP A 385 -14.05 -18.92 -1.54
CA ASP A 385 -14.27 -19.88 -2.63
C ASP A 385 -15.64 -19.76 -3.34
N GLY A 386 -16.56 -18.98 -2.77
CA GLY A 386 -17.90 -18.72 -3.29
C GLY A 386 -18.56 -17.51 -2.63
N PRO A 387 -19.78 -17.14 -3.04
CA PRO A 387 -20.48 -15.99 -2.48
C PRO A 387 -20.82 -16.22 -1.01
N VAL A 388 -20.57 -15.21 -0.18
CA VAL A 388 -20.95 -15.22 1.24
C VAL A 388 -22.23 -14.41 1.42
N ALA A 389 -23.13 -14.90 2.27
CA ALA A 389 -24.43 -14.26 2.50
C ALA A 389 -24.29 -12.81 2.99
N GLY A 390 -24.85 -11.88 2.23
CA GLY A 390 -24.75 -10.44 2.51
C GLY A 390 -23.34 -9.89 2.37
N ASN A 391 -22.45 -10.60 1.66
CA ASN A 391 -21.03 -10.28 1.54
C ASN A 391 -20.26 -10.25 2.87
N GLU A 392 -20.87 -10.65 3.99
CA GLU A 392 -20.34 -10.51 5.35
C GLU A 392 -19.41 -11.69 5.73
N PRO A 393 -18.10 -11.47 5.95
CA PRO A 393 -17.15 -12.55 6.28
C PRO A 393 -17.52 -13.37 7.52
N GLN A 394 -18.27 -12.83 8.49
CA GLN A 394 -18.79 -13.57 9.65
C GLN A 394 -19.85 -14.62 9.27
N ASN A 395 -20.44 -14.53 8.08
CA ASN A 395 -21.40 -15.51 7.56
C ASN A 395 -20.75 -16.61 6.74
N ALA A 396 -19.44 -16.52 6.48
CA ALA A 396 -18.75 -17.44 5.58
C ALA A 396 -18.72 -18.89 6.11
N ARG A 397 -18.69 -19.82 5.18
CA ARG A 397 -18.55 -21.27 5.38
C ARG A 397 -17.71 -21.77 4.21
N GLY A 398 -16.47 -22.14 4.47
CA GLY A 398 -15.55 -22.54 3.40
C GLY A 398 -14.23 -21.82 3.49
N ASP A 399 -13.49 -21.89 2.39
CA ASP A 399 -12.08 -21.56 2.34
C ASP A 399 -11.82 -20.15 1.82
N TRP A 400 -10.84 -19.49 2.41
CA TRP A 400 -10.34 -18.18 2.03
C TRP A 400 -8.94 -18.29 1.43
N TYR A 401 -8.73 -17.60 0.31
CA TYR A 401 -7.48 -17.57 -0.44
C TYR A 401 -6.98 -16.15 -0.59
N VAL A 402 -5.67 -16.01 -0.73
CA VAL A 402 -5.04 -14.73 -1.05
C VAL A 402 -4.98 -14.60 -2.57
N MET A 403 -5.43 -13.46 -3.06
CA MET A 403 -5.49 -13.13 -4.48
C MET A 403 -4.61 -11.92 -4.76
N ALA A 404 -4.11 -11.82 -5.98
CA ALA A 404 -3.31 -10.68 -6.44
C ALA A 404 -3.69 -10.26 -7.86
N SER A 405 -3.59 -8.97 -8.16
CA SER A 405 -3.70 -8.40 -9.50
C SER A 405 -2.73 -7.25 -9.67
N GLN A 406 -2.16 -7.14 -10.87
CA GLN A 406 -1.17 -6.13 -11.21
C GLN A 406 -1.73 -5.14 -12.22
N ILE A 407 -1.26 -3.90 -12.14
CA ILE A 407 -1.42 -2.88 -13.16
C ILE A 407 -0.06 -2.34 -13.60
N GLU A 408 0.16 -2.20 -14.91
CA GLU A 408 1.38 -1.61 -15.45
C GLU A 408 1.19 -0.12 -15.71
N ARG A 409 2.23 0.67 -15.43
CA ARG A 409 2.35 2.08 -15.76
C ARG A 409 3.22 2.21 -17.01
N CYS A 410 2.70 2.89 -18.02
CA CYS A 410 3.45 3.23 -19.22
C CYS A 410 3.53 4.74 -19.40
N GLU A 411 4.60 5.18 -20.04
CA GLU A 411 4.71 6.55 -20.54
C GLU A 411 4.44 6.59 -22.02
N THR A 412 3.46 7.40 -22.42
CA THR A 412 3.19 7.64 -23.83
C THR A 412 3.67 9.02 -24.23
N ARG A 413 4.35 9.08 -25.37
CA ARG A 413 4.73 10.34 -25.99
C ARG A 413 4.01 10.49 -27.32
N ALA A 414 3.09 11.45 -27.39
CA ALA A 414 2.46 11.79 -28.66
C ALA A 414 3.54 12.18 -29.69
N LYS A 415 3.44 11.65 -30.91
CA LYS A 415 4.37 11.98 -32.01
C LYS A 415 4.42 13.49 -32.25
N GLY A 416 5.57 14.10 -31.99
CA GLY A 416 5.83 15.52 -32.19
C GLY A 416 6.96 16.03 -31.30
N PRO A 417 7.77 17.00 -31.76
CA PRO A 417 8.84 17.55 -30.94
C PRO A 417 8.24 18.31 -29.74
N LYS A 418 8.73 18.01 -28.53
CA LYS A 418 8.45 18.72 -27.26
C LYS A 418 7.10 18.49 -26.57
N LYS A 419 6.32 17.45 -26.90
CA LYS A 419 5.21 17.07 -26.01
C LYS A 419 5.73 16.33 -24.77
N PRO A 420 5.27 16.68 -23.55
CA PRO A 420 5.59 15.93 -22.34
C PRO A 420 5.06 14.50 -22.47
N ALA A 421 5.72 13.56 -21.80
CA ALA A 421 5.16 12.23 -21.63
C ALA A 421 3.86 12.31 -20.82
N THR A 422 2.92 11.43 -21.11
CA THR A 422 1.69 11.29 -20.35
C THR A 422 1.67 9.89 -19.77
N THR A 423 1.47 9.82 -18.45
CA THR A 423 1.24 8.55 -17.74
C THR A 423 -0.07 7.94 -18.22
N VAL A 424 -0.01 6.67 -18.57
CA VAL A 424 -1.19 5.84 -18.84
C VAL A 424 -0.99 4.51 -18.13
N TRP A 425 -2.09 3.84 -17.79
CA TRP A 425 -2.04 2.53 -17.17
C TRP A 425 -2.64 1.47 -18.08
N SER A 426 -2.17 0.24 -17.92
CA SER A 426 -2.76 -0.92 -18.57
C SER A 426 -4.14 -1.24 -17.96
N PRO A 427 -4.96 -2.05 -18.63
CA PRO A 427 -6.00 -2.79 -17.90
C PRO A 427 -5.34 -3.65 -16.80
N PRO A 428 -6.01 -3.85 -15.65
CA PRO A 428 -5.52 -4.77 -14.63
C PRO A 428 -5.36 -6.19 -15.20
N SER A 429 -4.38 -6.92 -14.70
CA SER A 429 -4.19 -8.33 -15.05
C SER A 429 -5.43 -9.16 -14.66
N THR A 430 -5.51 -10.38 -15.21
CA THR A 430 -6.44 -11.34 -14.63
C THR A 430 -5.98 -11.67 -13.21
N PRO A 431 -6.85 -11.63 -12.18
CA PRO A 431 -6.48 -12.02 -10.84
C PRO A 431 -5.89 -13.43 -10.80
N VAL A 432 -4.83 -13.58 -10.01
CA VAL A 432 -4.20 -14.87 -9.74
C VAL A 432 -4.34 -15.21 -8.28
N ARG A 433 -4.42 -16.50 -7.97
CA ARG A 433 -4.41 -16.98 -6.60
C ARG A 433 -2.96 -17.02 -6.12
N ALA A 434 -2.60 -16.16 -5.19
CA ALA A 434 -1.25 -16.07 -4.63
C ALA A 434 -1.00 -17.18 -3.60
N SER A 435 -1.99 -17.56 -2.80
CA SER A 435 -1.88 -18.70 -1.88
C SER A 435 -2.20 -20.02 -2.58
N HIS A 436 -1.29 -21.00 -2.53
CA HIS A 436 -1.57 -22.33 -3.12
C HIS A 436 -2.75 -23.00 -2.40
N ASP A 437 -2.70 -23.00 -1.07
CA ASP A 437 -3.74 -23.50 -0.20
C ASP A 437 -4.61 -22.35 0.34
N SER A 438 -5.72 -22.67 1.01
CA SER A 438 -6.45 -21.67 1.80
C SER A 438 -5.58 -21.17 2.94
N VAL A 439 -5.80 -19.95 3.43
CA VAL A 439 -5.10 -19.43 4.63
C VAL A 439 -6.01 -19.47 5.86
N HIS A 440 -7.31 -19.60 5.62
CA HIS A 440 -8.34 -19.69 6.63
C HIS A 440 -9.57 -20.44 6.12
N THR A 441 -10.30 -21.04 7.06
CA THR A 441 -11.58 -21.70 6.78
C THR A 441 -12.62 -21.24 7.80
N GLY A 442 -13.77 -20.77 7.33
CA GLY A 442 -14.89 -20.37 8.18
C GLY A 442 -15.06 -18.86 8.31
N THR A 443 -15.51 -18.44 9.49
CA THR A 443 -15.93 -17.05 9.74
C THR A 443 -14.74 -16.17 10.04
N ILE A 444 -14.70 -14.97 9.46
CA ILE A 444 -13.70 -13.95 9.82
C ILE A 444 -14.42 -12.81 10.53
N CYS A 445 -13.99 -12.47 11.75
CA CYS A 445 -14.61 -11.42 12.56
C CYS A 445 -13.74 -10.17 12.71
N THR A 446 -14.24 -9.06 12.17
CA THR A 446 -13.55 -7.77 12.09
C THR A 446 -14.01 -6.76 13.16
N GLY A 447 -14.83 -7.23 14.10
CA GLY A 447 -15.50 -6.44 15.15
C GLY A 447 -14.67 -6.18 16.41
N GLY A 448 -13.34 -6.34 16.38
CA GLY A 448 -12.50 -6.08 17.53
C GLY A 448 -12.68 -7.08 18.68
N THR A 449 -12.48 -6.59 19.91
CA THR A 449 -12.65 -7.36 21.16
C THR A 449 -14.06 -7.94 21.35
N PHE A 450 -15.06 -7.41 20.65
CA PHE A 450 -16.40 -7.96 20.64
C PHE A 450 -16.47 -9.37 20.04
N CYS A 451 -15.66 -9.65 19.01
CA CYS A 451 -15.52 -10.99 18.44
C CYS A 451 -15.05 -11.98 19.49
N GLN A 452 -14.05 -11.59 20.29
CA GLN A 452 -13.51 -12.40 21.37
C GLN A 452 -14.55 -12.68 22.44
N ALA A 453 -15.28 -11.65 22.87
CA ALA A 453 -16.36 -11.79 23.86
C ALA A 453 -17.48 -12.74 23.39
N ARG A 454 -17.67 -12.86 22.08
CA ARG A 454 -18.66 -13.75 21.45
C ARG A 454 -18.08 -15.08 20.97
N ALA A 455 -16.79 -15.30 21.17
CA ALA A 455 -16.07 -16.47 20.70
C ALA A 455 -16.27 -16.71 19.18
N ILE A 456 -16.17 -15.63 18.39
CA ILE A 456 -16.11 -15.68 16.93
C ILE A 456 -14.64 -15.58 16.51
N ASP A 457 -14.24 -16.35 15.49
CA ASP A 457 -12.84 -16.44 15.08
C ASP A 457 -12.29 -15.09 14.59
N ARG A 458 -11.24 -14.62 15.28
CA ARG A 458 -10.52 -13.37 15.04
C ARG A 458 -9.02 -13.64 14.87
N ARG A 459 -8.59 -14.89 14.62
CA ARG A 459 -7.16 -15.21 14.52
C ARG A 459 -6.44 -14.44 13.41
N LEU A 460 -7.14 -14.08 12.33
CA LEU A 460 -6.54 -13.26 11.27
C LEU A 460 -6.34 -11.79 11.67
N GLY A 461 -7.17 -11.30 12.60
CA GLY A 461 -7.25 -9.90 12.98
C GLY A 461 -8.12 -9.09 12.03
N ASP A 462 -7.62 -7.92 11.61
CA ASP A 462 -8.35 -6.94 10.82
C ASP A 462 -7.70 -6.54 9.47
N TYR A 463 -6.44 -6.89 9.18
CA TYR A 463 -5.78 -6.60 7.90
C TYR A 463 -4.68 -7.60 7.57
N PHE A 464 -4.16 -7.49 6.35
CA PHE A 464 -2.89 -8.05 5.89
C PHE A 464 -2.36 -7.13 4.78
N ALA A 465 -1.06 -7.16 4.48
CA ALA A 465 -0.42 -6.19 3.59
C ALA A 465 0.49 -6.84 2.54
N ASN A 466 0.96 -6.03 1.61
CA ASN A 466 2.01 -6.41 0.66
C ASN A 466 3.04 -5.29 0.50
N ALA A 467 4.22 -5.67 0.02
CA ALA A 467 5.32 -4.77 -0.34
C ALA A 467 6.00 -5.24 -1.63
N ILE A 468 6.74 -4.34 -2.27
CA ILE A 468 7.54 -4.62 -3.46
C ILE A 468 9.02 -4.63 -3.08
N ASP A 469 9.79 -5.66 -3.49
CA ASP A 469 11.24 -5.66 -3.32
C ASP A 469 11.95 -4.78 -4.37
N ARG A 470 13.27 -4.65 -4.28
CA ARG A 470 14.05 -3.83 -5.21
C ARG A 470 14.09 -4.37 -6.63
N GLU A 471 13.79 -5.66 -6.81
CA GLU A 471 13.65 -6.29 -8.11
C GLU A 471 12.22 -6.16 -8.69
N GLY A 472 11.29 -5.61 -7.91
CA GLY A 472 9.89 -5.41 -8.29
C GLY A 472 8.97 -6.60 -8.02
N ASN A 473 9.43 -7.61 -7.28
CA ASN A 473 8.63 -8.76 -6.87
C ASN A 473 7.77 -8.39 -5.66
N VAL A 474 6.54 -8.90 -5.64
CA VAL A 474 5.64 -8.70 -4.50
C VAL A 474 5.88 -9.74 -3.38
N TYR A 475 5.87 -9.26 -2.14
CA TYR A 475 5.79 -10.06 -0.91
C TYR A 475 4.49 -9.71 -0.19
N ILE A 476 3.81 -10.72 0.33
CA ILE A 476 2.51 -10.59 0.99
C ILE A 476 2.65 -11.17 2.38
N SER A 477 2.39 -10.36 3.41
CA SER A 477 2.30 -10.79 4.80
C SER A 477 0.91 -11.33 5.06
N VAL A 478 0.77 -12.56 5.57
CA VAL A 478 -0.55 -13.19 5.76
C VAL A 478 -0.58 -13.98 7.06
N SER A 479 -1.71 -13.91 7.76
CA SER A 479 -2.01 -14.76 8.91
C SER A 479 -2.57 -16.09 8.41
N ASP A 480 -1.98 -17.21 8.82
CA ASP A 480 -2.48 -18.54 8.48
C ASP A 480 -3.00 -19.28 9.71
N THR A 481 -4.16 -19.90 9.59
CA THR A 481 -4.85 -20.58 10.71
C THR A 481 -4.96 -22.09 10.55
N ARG A 482 -4.33 -22.64 9.50
CA ARG A 482 -4.50 -24.05 9.11
C ARG A 482 -3.75 -25.03 9.98
N GLN A 483 -2.67 -24.61 10.64
CA GLN A 483 -1.98 -25.45 11.61
C GLN A 483 -2.86 -25.81 12.81
N GLY A 484 -4.00 -25.12 12.97
CA GLY A 484 -4.92 -25.32 14.07
C GLY A 484 -4.60 -24.42 15.26
N GLY A 485 -5.25 -24.71 16.38
CA GLY A 485 -5.01 -23.99 17.63
C GLY A 485 -5.76 -22.67 17.74
N GLY A 486 -5.53 -22.02 18.88
CA GLY A 486 -6.16 -20.76 19.23
C GLY A 486 -5.54 -19.54 18.55
N VAL A 487 -4.48 -19.69 17.75
CA VAL A 487 -3.74 -18.57 17.15
C VAL A 487 -3.57 -18.74 15.65
N SER A 488 -3.24 -17.66 14.96
CA SER A 488 -2.68 -17.67 13.60
C SER A 488 -1.16 -17.72 13.68
N LEU A 489 -0.54 -18.22 12.61
CA LEU A 489 0.90 -18.20 12.42
C LEU A 489 1.26 -17.30 11.24
N PRO A 490 2.45 -16.68 11.29
CA PRO A 490 2.89 -15.77 10.26
C PRO A 490 3.36 -16.53 9.00
N LEU A 491 2.69 -16.26 7.89
CA LEU A 491 2.98 -16.79 6.57
C LEU A 491 3.43 -15.65 5.66
N VAL A 492 4.52 -15.86 4.91
CA VAL A 492 4.88 -15.01 3.79
C VAL A 492 4.50 -15.71 2.49
N ILE A 493 3.88 -14.97 1.57
CA ILE A 493 3.70 -15.39 0.18
C ILE A 493 4.57 -14.47 -0.68
N ARG A 494 5.43 -15.03 -1.52
CA ARG A 494 6.34 -14.26 -2.38
C ARG A 494 6.20 -14.64 -3.83
N GLN A 495 6.31 -13.65 -4.70
CA GLN A 495 6.42 -13.86 -6.12
C GLN A 495 7.76 -14.53 -6.47
N ILE A 496 7.72 -15.55 -7.32
CA ILE A 496 8.89 -16.32 -7.76
C ILE A 496 9.11 -16.29 -9.28
N ALA A 497 8.11 -15.82 -10.03
CA ALA A 497 8.19 -15.61 -11.48
C ALA A 497 7.02 -14.73 -11.97
N GLY A 498 7.08 -14.36 -13.25
CA GLY A 498 6.09 -13.52 -13.91
C GLY A 498 6.49 -12.04 -13.93
N PRO A 499 5.56 -11.15 -14.32
CA PRO A 499 5.82 -9.71 -14.45
C PRO A 499 6.09 -9.05 -13.09
N THR A 500 7.03 -8.11 -13.05
CA THR A 500 7.38 -7.31 -11.85
C THR A 500 6.95 -5.84 -12.03
N VAL A 501 6.81 -5.09 -10.95
CA VAL A 501 6.45 -3.65 -11.00
C VAL A 501 7.66 -2.73 -10.83
N GLY A 502 8.89 -3.24 -10.92
CA GLY A 502 10.10 -2.45 -10.75
C GLY A 502 10.32 -1.93 -9.33
N ASP A 503 11.39 -1.19 -9.15
CA ASP A 503 11.94 -0.84 -7.85
C ASP A 503 11.16 0.30 -7.17
N PRO A 504 10.63 0.13 -5.95
CA PRO A 504 9.95 1.21 -5.21
C PRO A 504 10.91 2.31 -4.73
N TYR A 505 12.22 2.10 -4.85
CA TYR A 505 13.28 3.04 -4.46
C TYR A 505 14.03 3.63 -5.65
N ALA A 506 13.47 3.55 -6.86
CA ALA A 506 14.11 4.00 -8.10
C ALA A 506 14.45 5.50 -8.16
N ASN A 507 13.87 6.33 -7.28
CA ASN A 507 14.11 7.77 -7.25
C ASN A 507 15.38 8.15 -6.47
N ASP A 508 16.49 8.30 -7.19
CA ASP A 508 17.79 8.68 -6.61
C ASP A 508 17.77 10.05 -5.92
N GLU A 509 16.91 11.00 -6.32
CA GLU A 509 16.78 12.30 -5.64
C GLU A 509 16.16 12.17 -4.23
N ILE A 510 15.40 11.10 -3.99
CA ILE A 510 14.83 10.79 -2.68
C ILE A 510 15.78 9.92 -1.87
N TRP A 511 16.35 8.88 -2.48
CA TRP A 511 16.98 7.77 -1.77
C TRP A 511 18.50 7.68 -1.92
N GLY A 512 19.14 8.51 -2.76
CA GLY A 512 20.59 8.44 -3.01
C GLY A 512 21.45 8.41 -1.74
N ASP A 513 21.10 9.23 -0.76
CA ASP A 513 21.79 9.30 0.55
C ASP A 513 21.58 8.04 1.39
N ALA A 514 20.36 7.51 1.47
CA ALA A 514 20.04 6.27 2.20
C ALA A 514 20.71 5.03 1.58
N LEU A 515 20.94 5.06 0.26
CA LEU A 515 21.55 3.97 -0.49
C LEU A 515 23.08 3.99 -0.46
N GLY A 516 23.69 4.99 0.17
CA GLY A 516 25.15 5.11 0.27
C GLY A 516 25.84 5.33 -1.08
N TYR A 517 25.17 6.00 -2.03
CA TYR A 517 25.82 6.48 -3.25
C TYR A 517 26.74 7.64 -2.88
N ASP A 518 27.99 7.33 -2.57
CA ASP A 518 29.06 8.31 -2.43
C ASP A 518 29.28 8.96 -3.80
N ASP A 519 28.71 10.15 -4.04
CA ASP A 519 28.90 10.99 -5.24
C ASP A 519 30.35 11.49 -5.31
N GLY A 520 31.25 10.55 -5.56
CA GLY A 520 32.68 10.73 -5.67
C GLY A 520 33.18 10.69 -7.12
N ALA A 521 32.48 11.28 -8.08
CA ALA A 521 33.05 11.62 -9.39
C ALA A 521 32.21 12.64 -10.17
N THR A 522 32.45 13.93 -9.91
CA THR A 522 32.32 14.93 -10.97
C THR A 522 33.44 14.68 -11.99
N THR A 523 33.09 14.19 -13.18
CA THR A 523 33.84 14.55 -14.39
C THR A 523 32.87 14.71 -15.56
N ASP A 524 32.75 15.97 -15.97
CA ASP A 524 32.45 16.36 -17.35
C ASP A 524 33.26 15.51 -18.36
N ASP A 525 32.71 15.41 -19.58
CA ASP A 525 33.23 14.76 -20.79
C ASP A 525 32.93 13.26 -20.98
N ALA A 526 31.66 12.97 -21.29
CA ALA A 526 31.31 11.80 -22.10
C ALA A 526 31.13 12.21 -23.58
N THR A 527 32.19 12.08 -24.38
CA THR A 527 32.05 11.87 -25.84
C THR A 527 31.55 10.45 -26.13
N PRO A 528 30.70 10.25 -27.16
CA PRO A 528 29.91 9.04 -27.30
C PRO A 528 30.69 7.84 -27.87
N ALA A 529 30.39 6.69 -27.25
CA ALA A 529 30.46 5.30 -27.71
C ALA A 529 31.05 5.02 -29.11
N GLU A 530 32.18 4.30 -29.14
CA GLU A 530 32.52 3.41 -30.26
C GLU A 530 32.16 1.96 -29.94
N THR A 531 31.42 1.42 -30.90
CA THR A 531 30.84 0.09 -31.07
C THR A 531 31.87 -1.04 -30.97
N CYS A 532 31.65 -2.03 -30.10
CA CYS A 532 32.27 -3.36 -30.25
C CYS A 532 31.35 -4.26 -31.08
N ALA A 533 31.61 -4.30 -32.38
CA ALA A 533 31.14 -5.36 -33.26
C ALA A 533 32.04 -6.60 -33.14
N SER A 534 31.40 -7.76 -33.19
CA SER A 534 31.96 -9.10 -33.19
C SER A 534 32.87 -9.39 -34.40
N GLY A 535 33.88 -10.22 -34.20
CA GLY A 535 34.76 -10.68 -35.29
C GLY A 535 35.75 -11.77 -34.89
N PHE A 536 35.29 -13.02 -34.88
CA PHE A 536 36.13 -14.22 -34.86
C PHE A 536 36.83 -14.39 -36.23
N ALA A 537 38.16 -14.50 -36.28
CA ALA A 537 38.92 -15.41 -37.17
C ALA A 537 40.45 -15.21 -37.09
N GLY A 538 41.17 -16.31 -36.81
CA GLY A 538 42.30 -16.73 -37.66
C GLY A 538 43.75 -16.40 -37.27
N ALA A 539 44.44 -17.45 -36.78
CA ALA A 539 45.76 -17.94 -37.24
C ALA A 539 47.10 -17.40 -36.66
N LEU A 540 47.75 -18.33 -35.94
CA LEU A 540 49.18 -18.76 -35.97
C LEU A 540 50.34 -17.92 -35.35
N ARG A 541 51.06 -18.64 -34.47
CA ARG A 541 52.53 -18.72 -34.21
C ARG A 541 53.19 -17.72 -33.24
N SER A 542 53.58 -18.27 -32.08
CA SER A 542 54.97 -18.57 -31.67
C SER A 542 55.33 -18.17 -30.22
N VAL A 543 55.92 -19.17 -29.56
CA VAL A 543 56.72 -19.26 -28.33
C VAL A 543 57.35 -17.96 -27.80
N GLY A 544 57.19 -17.72 -26.50
CA GLY A 544 58.05 -16.83 -25.71
C GLY A 544 57.55 -16.64 -24.27
N SER A 545 58.20 -17.29 -23.31
CA SER A 545 57.98 -17.15 -21.87
C SER A 545 58.14 -15.70 -21.38
N PHE A 546 57.37 -15.26 -20.38
CA PHE A 546 57.86 -14.62 -19.14
C PHE A 546 56.72 -14.39 -18.14
N LEU A 547 57.08 -14.44 -16.85
CA LEU A 547 56.24 -14.30 -15.67
C LEU A 547 55.54 -12.93 -15.55
N GLY A 548 54.41 -12.90 -14.84
CA GLY A 548 54.12 -11.81 -13.89
C GLY A 548 52.69 -11.27 -13.89
N LEU A 549 51.95 -11.68 -12.84
CA LEU A 549 50.91 -10.95 -12.10
C LEU A 549 49.72 -10.25 -12.80
N ALA A 550 48.58 -10.45 -12.12
CA ALA A 550 47.38 -9.62 -12.04
C ALA A 550 46.36 -9.75 -13.18
N SER A 551 45.24 -10.40 -12.85
CA SER A 551 43.97 -10.23 -13.55
C SER A 551 42.84 -10.11 -12.52
N ARG A 552 42.37 -8.89 -12.32
CA ARG A 552 40.93 -8.59 -12.17
C ARG A 552 40.49 -8.01 -13.51
N CYS A 553 39.51 -8.64 -14.13
CA CYS A 553 38.35 -8.04 -14.77
C CYS A 553 37.18 -8.92 -14.39
#